data_AF-A0A7Y8PD25-F1
#
_entry.id   AF-A0A7Y8PD25-F1
#
_cell.length_a   1.000
_cell.length_b   1.000
_cell.length_c   1.000
_cell.angle_alpha   90.00
_cell.angle_beta   90.00
_cell.angle_gamma   90.00
#
_symmetry.space_group_name_H-M   'P 1'
#
loop_
_entity.id
_entity.type
_entity.pdbx_description
1 polymer ?
#
loop_
_entity_poly.entity_id
_entity_poly.type
_entity_poly.pdbx_seq_one_letter_code
_entity_poly.pdbx_strand_id
1 'polypeptide(L)'
;MWKGFLAGLVVANCFEWVAHKYILHGTHRAGQRRYSPVPESMKSHWEHHREVRKTSFHDHGYVEGIRNWRTKNEIVSLAVVATVASGVFYPISKGMSLAALYSAANYYYIHRRAHLEPEWAVKKIPWHYDHHMNSNQDANWCVTKPWFDYILGTRVISSQELQEQNPLGITLPHVMAQGLNHLSAAYFPAKWVEKKVTVAERVA
;
A
#
# COMPACT_ATOMS: atom_id res chain seq x y z
N MET A 1 -7.00 13.76 22.89
CA MET A 1 -7.30 13.84 21.44
C MET A 1 -6.12 13.38 20.58
N TRP A 2 -4.93 14.00 20.67
CA TRP A 2 -3.78 13.66 19.82
C TRP A 2 -3.24 12.22 19.97
N LYS A 3 -3.13 11.68 21.21
CA LYS A 3 -2.67 10.30 21.44
C LYS A 3 -3.55 9.28 20.72
N GLY A 4 -4.86 9.48 20.82
CA GLY A 4 -5.86 8.65 20.12
C GLY A 4 -5.75 8.78 18.61
N PHE A 5 -5.48 9.98 18.09
CA PHE A 5 -5.25 10.19 16.67
C PHE A 5 -4.02 9.39 16.17
N LEU A 6 -2.89 9.48 16.86
CA LEU A 6 -1.68 8.71 16.51
C LEU A 6 -1.90 7.20 16.56
N ALA A 7 -2.54 6.70 17.62
CA ALA A 7 -2.92 5.28 17.70
C ALA A 7 -3.85 4.89 16.55
N GLY A 8 -4.80 5.75 16.20
CA GLY A 8 -5.71 5.55 15.07
C GLY A 8 -4.98 5.48 13.72
N LEU A 9 -3.93 6.27 13.51
CA LEU A 9 -3.11 6.18 12.29
C LEU A 9 -2.41 4.82 12.16
N VAL A 10 -1.85 4.31 13.25
CA VAL A 10 -1.21 2.98 13.28
C VAL A 10 -2.24 1.88 12.99
N VAL A 11 -3.42 1.95 13.62
CA VAL A 11 -4.52 1.00 13.38
C VAL A 11 -5.00 1.08 11.92
N ALA A 12 -5.11 2.28 11.35
CA ALA A 12 -5.54 2.46 9.98
C ALA A 12 -4.53 1.88 8.97
N ASN A 13 -3.23 2.06 9.19
CA ASN A 13 -2.20 1.46 8.32
C ASN A 13 -2.13 -0.07 8.45
N CYS A 14 -2.39 -0.62 9.64
CA CYS A 14 -2.60 -2.05 9.83
C CYS A 14 -3.80 -2.56 9.03
N PHE A 15 -4.94 -1.86 9.14
CA PHE A 15 -6.14 -2.21 8.39
C PHE A 15 -5.92 -2.10 6.89
N GLU A 16 -5.22 -1.08 6.42
CA GLU A 16 -4.81 -0.90 5.02
C GLU A 16 -4.07 -2.15 4.51
N TRP A 17 -3.05 -2.61 5.25
CA TRP A 17 -2.31 -3.84 4.91
C TRP A 17 -3.24 -5.07 4.85
N VAL A 18 -4.10 -5.26 5.85
CA VAL A 18 -5.02 -6.40 5.94
C VAL A 18 -6.03 -6.39 4.80
N ALA A 19 -6.67 -5.24 4.55
CA ALA A 19 -7.65 -5.07 3.50
C ALA A 19 -7.01 -5.26 2.13
N HIS A 20 -5.85 -4.67 1.88
CA HIS A 20 -5.18 -4.79 0.60
C HIS A 20 -4.78 -6.24 0.30
N LYS A 21 -4.23 -6.96 1.28
CA LYS A 21 -3.85 -8.36 1.13
C LYS A 21 -5.04 -9.31 1.00
N TYR A 22 -5.99 -9.26 1.94
CA TYR A 22 -7.01 -10.30 2.07
C TYR A 22 -8.35 -9.96 1.42
N ILE A 23 -8.66 -8.66 1.24
CA ILE A 23 -9.90 -8.22 0.60
C ILE A 23 -9.64 -7.87 -0.87
N LEU A 24 -8.60 -7.08 -1.17
CA LEU A 24 -8.36 -6.58 -2.52
C LEU A 24 -7.56 -7.56 -3.38
N HIS A 25 -6.51 -8.18 -2.86
CA HIS A 25 -5.80 -9.26 -3.57
C HIS A 25 -6.44 -10.64 -3.35
N GLY A 26 -7.06 -10.84 -2.19
CA GLY A 26 -7.71 -12.09 -1.83
C GLY A 26 -6.73 -13.15 -1.33
N THR A 27 -7.28 -14.07 -0.53
CA THR A 27 -6.52 -15.16 0.09
C THR A 27 -6.29 -16.29 -0.91
N HIS A 28 -5.04 -16.71 -1.09
CA HIS A 28 -4.69 -17.87 -1.90
C HIS A 28 -5.26 -19.16 -1.31
N ARG A 29 -5.75 -20.06 -2.17
CA ARG A 29 -6.30 -21.37 -1.79
C ARG A 29 -5.80 -22.41 -2.79
N ALA A 30 -5.13 -23.45 -2.31
CA ALA A 30 -4.55 -24.47 -3.17
C ALA A 30 -5.61 -25.10 -4.09
N GLY A 31 -5.34 -25.10 -5.40
CA GLY A 31 -6.27 -25.64 -6.41
C GLY A 31 -7.55 -24.83 -6.63
N GLN A 32 -7.70 -23.66 -6.01
CA GLN A 32 -8.91 -22.82 -6.11
C GLN A 32 -8.57 -21.38 -6.48
N ARG A 33 -9.59 -20.64 -6.91
CA ARG A 33 -9.47 -19.18 -7.10
C ARG A 33 -9.28 -18.49 -5.75
N ARG A 34 -8.63 -17.33 -5.74
CA ARG A 34 -8.49 -16.50 -4.54
C ARG A 34 -9.86 -16.18 -3.94
N TYR A 35 -9.93 -16.13 -2.61
CA TYR A 35 -11.13 -15.77 -1.87
C TYR A 35 -11.04 -14.33 -1.36
N SER A 36 -12.13 -13.58 -1.51
CA SER A 36 -12.32 -12.29 -0.84
C SER A 36 -13.74 -12.23 -0.28
N PRO A 37 -13.92 -11.66 0.92
CA PRO A 37 -15.26 -11.38 1.45
C PRO A 37 -15.98 -10.27 0.67
N VAL A 38 -15.27 -9.50 -0.17
CA VAL A 38 -15.84 -8.44 -1.02
C VAL A 38 -15.39 -8.66 -2.48
N PRO A 39 -15.98 -9.63 -3.21
CA PRO A 39 -15.51 -10.04 -4.53
C PRO A 39 -15.45 -8.92 -5.57
N GLU A 40 -16.38 -7.96 -5.51
CA GLU A 40 -16.39 -6.80 -6.44
C GLU A 40 -15.18 -5.89 -6.23
N SER A 41 -14.78 -5.65 -4.98
CA SER A 41 -13.58 -4.87 -4.66
C SER A 41 -12.31 -5.61 -5.10
N MET A 42 -12.25 -6.93 -4.91
CA MET A 42 -11.16 -7.75 -5.43
C MET A 42 -11.07 -7.64 -6.96
N LYS A 43 -12.21 -7.80 -7.67
CA LYS A 43 -12.27 -7.67 -9.12
C LYS A 43 -11.77 -6.29 -9.59
N SER A 44 -12.29 -5.23 -8.99
CA SER A 44 -11.90 -3.84 -9.27
C SER A 44 -10.39 -3.65 -9.11
N HIS A 45 -9.83 -4.20 -8.03
CA HIS A 45 -8.41 -4.09 -7.71
C HIS A 45 -7.51 -4.82 -8.70
N TRP A 46 -7.86 -6.06 -9.08
CA TRP A 46 -7.09 -6.82 -10.07
C TRP A 46 -7.16 -6.21 -11.47
N GLU A 47 -8.29 -5.59 -11.85
CA GLU A 47 -8.40 -4.82 -13.09
C GLU A 47 -7.50 -3.58 -13.07
N HIS A 48 -7.48 -2.86 -11.95
CA HIS A 48 -6.55 -1.74 -11.71
C HIS A 48 -5.09 -2.19 -11.87
N HIS A 49 -4.66 -3.27 -11.20
CA HIS A 49 -3.30 -3.81 -11.37
C HIS A 49 -2.95 -4.17 -12.81
N ARG A 50 -3.89 -4.77 -13.54
CA ARG A 50 -3.69 -5.18 -14.93
C ARG A 50 -3.49 -3.97 -15.84
N GLU A 51 -4.24 -2.89 -15.62
CA GLU A 51 -4.12 -1.66 -16.37
C GLU A 51 -2.78 -0.98 -16.08
N VAL A 52 -2.52 -0.68 -14.81
CA VAL A 52 -1.32 0.02 -14.31
C VAL A 52 -0.02 -0.60 -14.82
N ARG A 53 0.05 -1.94 -14.91
CA ARG A 53 1.24 -2.64 -15.44
C ARG A 53 1.45 -2.47 -16.95
N LYS A 54 0.40 -2.15 -17.70
CA LYS A 54 0.44 -1.95 -19.16
C LYS A 54 0.61 -0.49 -19.56
N THR A 55 0.38 0.42 -18.62
CA THR A 55 0.35 1.87 -18.83
C THR A 55 1.44 2.58 -18.02
N SER A 56 2.57 1.91 -17.76
CA SER A 56 3.72 2.48 -17.05
C SER A 56 3.32 3.14 -15.72
N PHE A 57 2.50 2.45 -14.94
CA PHE A 57 1.98 2.86 -13.65
C PHE A 57 0.81 3.86 -13.65
N HIS A 58 0.33 4.30 -14.82
CA HIS A 58 -0.86 5.15 -14.93
C HIS A 58 -2.19 4.37 -14.79
N ASP A 59 -3.25 5.01 -14.30
CA ASP A 59 -4.61 4.44 -14.33
C ASP A 59 -5.60 5.47 -14.90
N HIS A 60 -6.17 5.15 -16.07
CA HIS A 60 -7.13 5.99 -16.77
C HIS A 60 -8.47 6.06 -16.04
N GLY A 61 -8.80 5.07 -15.21
CA GLY A 61 -9.97 5.10 -14.34
C GLY A 61 -9.99 6.31 -13.40
N TYR A 62 -8.81 6.78 -12.95
CA TYR A 62 -8.73 8.01 -12.14
C TYR A 62 -8.90 9.30 -12.93
N VAL A 63 -8.64 9.27 -14.24
CA VAL A 63 -8.90 10.38 -15.17
C VAL A 63 -10.40 10.51 -15.40
N GLU A 64 -11.08 9.38 -15.61
CA GLU A 64 -12.54 9.31 -15.73
C GLU A 64 -13.28 9.63 -14.41
N GLY A 65 -12.61 9.49 -13.28
CA GLY A 65 -13.15 9.80 -11.96
C GLY A 65 -14.34 8.91 -11.59
N ILE A 66 -15.36 9.47 -10.94
CA ILE A 66 -16.54 8.72 -10.45
C ILE A 66 -17.36 8.06 -11.57
N ARG A 67 -17.17 8.47 -12.83
CA ARG A 67 -17.79 7.82 -13.99
C ARG A 67 -17.23 6.42 -14.23
N ASN A 68 -15.96 6.19 -13.88
CA ASN A 68 -15.37 4.87 -13.92
C ASN A 68 -15.84 4.05 -12.72
N TRP A 69 -16.27 2.81 -12.99
CA TRP A 69 -16.84 1.95 -11.97
C TRP A 69 -15.82 1.55 -10.88
N ARG A 70 -14.53 1.40 -11.23
CA ARG A 70 -13.47 1.03 -10.27
C ARG A 70 -13.21 2.16 -9.28
N THR A 71 -13.06 3.39 -9.79
CA THR A 71 -12.91 4.60 -8.98
C THR A 71 -14.14 4.83 -8.09
N LYS A 72 -15.35 4.64 -8.63
CA LYS A 72 -16.58 4.70 -7.84
C LYS A 72 -16.60 3.65 -6.73
N ASN A 73 -16.24 2.40 -7.05
CA ASN A 73 -16.19 1.31 -6.07
C ASN A 73 -15.21 1.60 -4.94
N GLU A 74 -14.02 2.12 -5.24
CA GLU A 74 -13.04 2.52 -4.23
C GLU A 74 -13.59 3.62 -3.32
N ILE A 75 -14.13 4.71 -3.88
CA ILE A 75 -14.69 5.83 -3.10
C ILE A 75 -15.81 5.33 -2.17
N VAL A 76 -16.74 4.53 -2.68
CA VAL A 76 -17.85 3.98 -1.88
C VAL A 76 -17.31 3.07 -0.78
N SER A 77 -16.37 2.18 -1.10
CA SER A 77 -15.76 1.26 -0.12
C SER A 77 -15.04 2.01 1.00
N LEU A 78 -14.27 3.05 0.64
CA LEU A 78 -13.59 3.91 1.62
C LEU A 78 -14.58 4.71 2.46
N ALA A 79 -15.67 5.22 1.87
CA ALA A 79 -16.72 5.92 2.62
C ALA A 79 -17.40 5.00 3.64
N VAL A 80 -17.70 3.75 3.26
CA VAL A 80 -18.26 2.74 4.17
C VAL A 80 -17.29 2.44 5.31
N VAL A 81 -16.04 2.10 5.01
CA VAL A 81 -15.02 1.80 6.03
C VAL A 81 -14.80 2.99 6.97
N ALA A 82 -14.66 4.20 6.42
CA ALA A 82 -14.45 5.41 7.21
C ALA A 82 -15.62 5.68 8.15
N THR A 83 -16.86 5.52 7.68
CA THR A 83 -18.07 5.73 8.48
C THR A 83 -18.18 4.70 9.60
N VAL A 84 -18.01 3.42 9.27
CA VAL A 84 -18.11 2.33 10.26
C VAL A 84 -17.00 2.45 11.30
N ALA A 85 -15.74 2.59 10.88
CA ALA A 85 -14.61 2.68 11.80
C ALA A 85 -14.70 3.95 12.66
N SER A 86 -15.08 5.10 12.08
CA SER A 86 -15.27 6.34 12.84
C SER A 86 -16.37 6.19 13.90
N GLY A 87 -17.51 5.58 13.56
CA GLY A 87 -18.61 5.30 14.49
C GLY A 87 -18.22 4.36 15.62
N VAL A 88 -17.50 3.27 15.30
CA VAL A 88 -16.98 2.32 16.30
C VAL A 88 -16.00 3.00 17.26
N PHE A 89 -15.11 3.85 16.75
CA PHE A 89 -14.12 4.54 17.58
C PHE A 89 -14.68 5.74 18.35
N TYR A 90 -15.81 6.31 17.94
CA TYR A 90 -16.33 7.56 18.51
C TYR A 90 -16.55 7.52 20.03
N PRO A 91 -17.21 6.48 20.60
CA PRO A 91 -17.38 6.40 22.05
C PRO A 91 -16.08 6.14 22.81
N ILE A 92 -15.04 5.59 22.15
CA ILE A 92 -13.77 5.21 22.78
C ILE A 92 -12.76 6.37 22.73
N SER A 93 -12.63 6.99 21.56
CA SER A 93 -11.64 8.02 21.28
C SER A 93 -12.02 8.81 20.03
N LYS A 94 -12.46 10.06 20.26
CA LYS A 94 -12.70 11.04 19.18
C LYS A 94 -11.47 11.24 18.27
N GLY A 95 -10.26 11.06 18.83
CA GLY A 95 -9.02 11.11 18.06
C GLY A 95 -8.90 9.95 17.07
N MET A 96 -9.26 8.73 17.47
CA MET A 96 -9.26 7.56 16.58
C MET A 96 -10.34 7.66 15.50
N SER A 97 -11.52 8.19 15.83
CA SER A 97 -12.55 8.49 14.83
C SER A 97 -12.06 9.45 13.76
N LEU A 98 -11.41 10.54 14.19
CA LEU A 98 -10.82 11.49 13.26
C LEU A 98 -9.71 10.85 12.42
N ALA A 99 -8.89 9.99 13.01
CA ALA A 99 -7.86 9.25 12.29
C ALA A 99 -8.45 8.31 11.22
N ALA A 100 -9.57 7.63 11.50
CA ALA A 100 -10.23 6.78 10.52
C ALA A 100 -10.72 7.58 9.30
N LEU A 101 -11.37 8.73 9.54
CA LEU A 101 -11.82 9.64 8.47
C LEU A 101 -10.64 10.18 7.67
N TYR A 102 -9.61 10.68 8.37
CA TYR A 102 -8.39 11.19 7.75
C TYR A 102 -7.69 10.13 6.90
N SER A 103 -7.50 8.92 7.42
CA SER A 103 -6.77 7.87 6.73
C SER A 103 -7.48 7.40 5.47
N ALA A 104 -8.82 7.31 5.46
CA ALA A 104 -9.56 6.97 4.25
C ALA A 104 -9.43 8.05 3.16
N ALA A 105 -9.53 9.33 3.54
CA ALA A 105 -9.34 10.45 2.61
C ALA A 105 -7.89 10.52 2.09
N ASN A 106 -6.91 10.33 2.99
CA ASN A 106 -5.49 10.32 2.65
C ASN A 106 -5.14 9.13 1.74
N TYR A 107 -5.70 7.94 2.01
CA TYR A 107 -5.54 6.77 1.15
C TYR A 107 -6.00 7.06 -0.27
N TYR A 108 -7.24 7.53 -0.46
CA TYR A 108 -7.75 7.83 -1.79
C TYR A 108 -6.91 8.90 -2.49
N TYR A 109 -6.55 9.97 -1.79
CA TYR A 109 -5.72 11.04 -2.35
C TYR A 109 -4.36 10.52 -2.83
N ILE A 110 -3.64 9.80 -1.96
CA ILE A 110 -2.29 9.28 -2.26
C ILE A 110 -2.36 8.24 -3.38
N HIS A 111 -3.31 7.30 -3.30
CA HIS A 111 -3.48 6.25 -4.29
C HIS A 111 -3.81 6.83 -5.67
N ARG A 112 -4.85 7.69 -5.74
CA ARG A 112 -5.22 8.38 -6.98
C ARG A 112 -4.05 9.21 -7.54
N ARG A 113 -3.39 9.99 -6.70
CA ARG A 113 -2.26 10.82 -7.13
C ARG A 113 -1.12 9.98 -7.68
N ALA A 114 -0.82 8.85 -7.05
CA ALA A 114 0.26 7.97 -7.47
C ALA A 114 0.11 7.52 -8.93
N HIS A 115 -1.12 7.23 -9.35
CA HIS A 115 -1.42 6.76 -10.70
C HIS A 115 -1.72 7.87 -11.71
N LEU A 116 -1.93 9.11 -11.25
CA LEU A 116 -1.98 10.29 -12.12
C LEU A 116 -0.59 10.92 -12.33
N GLU A 117 0.28 10.82 -11.32
CA GLU A 117 1.63 11.35 -11.30
C GLU A 117 2.66 10.24 -10.93
N PRO A 118 2.95 9.27 -11.82
CA PRO A 118 3.88 8.17 -11.51
C PRO A 118 5.28 8.62 -11.06
N GLU A 119 5.82 9.69 -11.64
CA GLU A 119 7.12 10.23 -11.23
C GLU A 119 7.13 10.70 -9.77
N TRP A 120 6.00 11.24 -9.29
CA TRP A 120 5.82 11.59 -7.89
C TRP A 120 5.75 10.32 -7.03
N ALA A 121 5.02 9.29 -7.50
CA ALA A 121 4.84 8.03 -6.77
C ALA A 121 6.17 7.30 -6.55
N VAL A 122 6.98 7.17 -7.60
CA VAL A 122 8.32 6.57 -7.55
C VAL A 122 9.19 7.26 -6.49
N LYS A 123 9.09 8.58 -6.34
CA LYS A 123 9.91 9.33 -5.37
C LYS A 123 9.34 9.34 -3.95
N LYS A 124 8.01 9.28 -3.80
CA LYS A 124 7.33 9.52 -2.51
C LYS A 124 6.78 8.28 -1.84
N ILE A 125 6.35 7.30 -2.63
CA ILE A 125 5.77 6.04 -2.17
C ILE A 125 6.32 4.86 -3.01
N PRO A 126 7.65 4.70 -3.14
CA PRO A 126 8.25 3.70 -4.02
C PRO A 126 7.79 2.27 -3.71
N TRP A 127 7.41 1.97 -2.46
CA TRP A 127 6.83 0.68 -2.08
C TRP A 127 5.50 0.38 -2.80
N HIS A 128 4.66 1.39 -3.06
CA HIS A 128 3.43 1.23 -3.83
C HIS A 128 3.75 1.04 -5.32
N TYR A 129 4.78 1.73 -5.82
CA TYR A 129 5.29 1.44 -7.16
C TYR A 129 5.78 -0.01 -7.28
N ASP A 130 6.59 -0.47 -6.34
CA ASP A 130 7.02 -1.86 -6.24
C ASP A 130 5.82 -2.82 -6.20
N HIS A 131 4.78 -2.52 -5.41
CA HIS A 131 3.58 -3.36 -5.34
C HIS A 131 2.97 -3.68 -6.72
N HIS A 132 2.87 -2.68 -7.60
CA HIS A 132 2.32 -2.90 -8.94
C HIS A 132 3.34 -3.48 -9.91
N MET A 133 4.57 -2.96 -9.88
CA MET A 133 5.53 -3.12 -10.97
C MET A 133 6.56 -4.23 -10.73
N ASN A 134 6.69 -4.70 -9.49
CA ASN A 134 7.56 -5.83 -9.16
C ASN A 134 7.03 -7.14 -9.78
N SER A 135 7.92 -8.12 -9.94
CA SER A 135 7.57 -9.49 -10.30
C SER A 135 6.81 -10.21 -9.18
N ASN A 136 7.07 -9.87 -7.91
CA ASN A 136 6.32 -10.37 -6.78
C ASN A 136 5.09 -9.49 -6.50
N GLN A 137 3.91 -9.97 -6.89
CA GLN A 137 2.62 -9.28 -6.65
C GLN A 137 2.02 -9.59 -5.26
N ASP A 138 2.63 -10.50 -4.50
CA ASP A 138 2.21 -10.86 -3.14
C ASP A 138 3.10 -10.19 -2.06
N ALA A 139 3.38 -8.89 -2.24
CA ALA A 139 4.24 -8.08 -1.37
C ALA A 139 3.85 -6.60 -1.40
N ASN A 140 4.38 -5.80 -0.46
CA ASN A 140 4.20 -4.34 -0.38
C ASN A 140 2.71 -3.91 -0.34
N TRP A 141 1.98 -4.36 0.67
CA TRP A 141 0.52 -4.18 0.77
C TRP A 141 0.09 -2.80 1.25
N CYS A 142 0.98 -2.01 1.85
CA CYS A 142 0.63 -0.65 2.23
C CYS A 142 0.80 0.30 1.04
N VAL A 143 -0.12 1.25 0.87
CA VAL A 143 -0.11 2.33 -0.11
C VAL A 143 0.45 3.61 0.52
N THR A 144 -0.07 4.03 1.68
CA THR A 144 0.21 5.35 2.27
C THR A 144 1.53 5.43 3.01
N LYS A 145 1.87 4.37 3.77
CA LYS A 145 3.08 4.23 4.58
C LYS A 145 3.48 2.76 4.68
N PRO A 146 4.75 2.37 4.54
CA PRO A 146 5.14 0.96 4.46
C PRO A 146 5.26 0.27 5.84
N TRP A 147 4.67 0.84 6.91
CA TRP A 147 4.98 0.41 8.28
C TRP A 147 4.65 -1.07 8.52
N PHE A 148 3.45 -1.50 8.13
CA PHE A 148 3.05 -2.90 8.29
C PHE A 148 3.70 -3.84 7.28
N ASP A 149 4.23 -3.32 6.17
CA ASP A 149 5.09 -4.11 5.29
C ASP A 149 6.44 -4.45 5.92
N TYR A 150 7.02 -3.53 6.69
CA TYR A 150 8.20 -3.81 7.49
C TYR A 150 7.88 -4.73 8.66
N ILE A 151 6.87 -4.37 9.48
CA ILE A 151 6.51 -5.11 10.70
C ILE A 151 6.16 -6.57 10.38
N LEU A 152 5.45 -6.82 9.27
CA LEU A 152 5.01 -8.16 8.88
C LEU A 152 5.92 -8.81 7.82
N GLY A 153 7.06 -8.20 7.49
CA GLY A 153 8.07 -8.78 6.61
C GLY A 153 7.63 -8.98 5.16
N THR A 154 6.74 -8.12 4.66
CA THR A 154 6.23 -8.10 3.28
C THR A 154 6.80 -6.98 2.42
N ARG A 155 7.70 -6.14 2.95
CA ARG A 155 8.45 -5.17 2.14
C ARG A 155 9.46 -5.91 1.24
N VAL A 156 9.26 -5.79 -0.07
CA VAL A 156 10.14 -6.34 -1.13
C VAL A 156 10.56 -5.22 -2.09
N ILE A 157 11.83 -4.83 -2.04
CA ILE A 157 12.43 -3.75 -2.83
C ILE A 157 12.92 -4.31 -4.17
N SER A 158 12.54 -3.67 -5.28
CA SER A 158 12.94 -4.13 -6.62
C SER A 158 14.30 -3.60 -7.08
N SER A 159 14.67 -2.37 -6.70
CA SER A 159 15.95 -1.76 -7.02
C SER A 159 16.39 -0.74 -5.96
N GLN A 160 17.67 -0.38 -5.94
CA GLN A 160 18.22 0.53 -4.93
C GLN A 160 17.57 1.92 -5.01
N GLU A 161 17.18 2.34 -6.21
CA GLU A 161 16.49 3.61 -6.48
C GLU A 161 15.05 3.63 -5.93
N LEU A 162 14.45 2.45 -5.76
CA LEU A 162 13.11 2.26 -5.21
C LEU A 162 13.13 1.94 -3.70
N GLN A 163 14.28 2.08 -3.05
CA GLN A 163 14.35 2.06 -1.60
C GLN A 163 14.00 3.44 -1.03
N GLU A 164 13.01 3.47 -0.15
CA GLU A 164 12.66 4.64 0.65
C GLU A 164 13.80 5.03 1.60
N GLN A 165 13.90 6.33 1.93
CA GLN A 165 14.97 6.85 2.78
C GLN A 165 15.00 6.22 4.18
N ASN A 166 13.84 5.82 4.71
CA ASN A 166 13.67 5.18 6.01
C ASN A 166 12.32 4.44 6.07
N PRO A 167 12.17 3.45 6.97
CA PRO A 167 10.95 2.62 7.07
C PRO A 167 9.69 3.39 7.51
N LEU A 168 9.80 4.64 7.97
CA LEU A 168 8.62 5.46 8.28
C LEU A 168 8.00 6.09 7.04
N GLY A 169 8.69 6.09 5.89
CA GLY A 169 8.18 6.66 4.64
C GLY A 169 7.92 8.17 4.73
N ILE A 170 8.74 8.90 5.50
CA ILE A 170 8.68 10.37 5.67
C ILE A 170 10.09 10.96 5.56
N THR A 171 10.18 12.25 5.25
CA THR A 171 11.49 12.94 5.24
C THR A 171 11.98 13.13 6.66
N LEU A 172 13.22 12.70 6.93
CA LEU A 172 13.89 12.83 8.23
C LEU A 172 15.30 13.39 8.04
N PRO A 173 15.88 14.02 9.07
CA PRO A 173 17.32 14.29 9.11
C PRO A 173 18.12 13.01 8.89
N HIS A 174 19.23 13.11 8.15
CA HIS A 174 20.02 11.96 7.72
C HIS A 174 20.43 11.03 8.87
N VAL A 175 20.86 11.59 10.01
CA VAL A 175 21.27 10.83 11.20
C VAL A 175 20.12 9.98 11.76
N MET A 176 18.90 10.53 11.79
CA MET A 176 17.72 9.80 12.27
C MET A 176 17.32 8.69 11.29
N ALA A 177 17.36 8.98 9.98
CA ALA A 177 17.07 7.99 8.96
C ALA A 177 18.05 6.80 9.02
N GLN A 178 19.35 7.08 9.17
CA GLN A 178 20.38 6.05 9.32
C GLN A 178 20.15 5.17 10.56
N GLY A 179 19.86 5.78 11.72
CA GLY A 179 19.56 5.04 12.94
C GLY A 179 18.34 4.12 12.78
N LEU A 180 17.26 4.62 12.18
CA LEU A 180 16.06 3.82 11.91
C LEU A 180 16.34 2.69 10.91
N ASN A 181 17.13 2.94 9.87
CA ASN A 181 17.50 1.91 8.91
C ASN A 181 18.32 0.80 9.55
N HIS A 182 19.26 1.14 10.43
CA HIS A 182 20.05 0.15 11.16
C HIS A 182 19.17 -0.72 12.07
N LEU A 183 18.26 -0.10 12.82
CA LEU A 183 17.30 -0.84 13.66
C LEU A 183 16.35 -1.71 12.82
N SER A 184 15.82 -1.17 11.73
CA SER A 184 14.95 -1.94 10.84
C SER A 184 15.68 -3.12 10.23
N ALA A 185 16.94 -2.96 9.80
CA ALA A 185 17.72 -4.07 9.24
C ALA A 185 17.92 -5.22 10.26
N ALA A 186 18.00 -4.90 11.56
CA ALA A 186 18.16 -5.89 12.61
C ALA A 186 16.87 -6.64 12.97
N TYR A 187 15.73 -5.93 13.03
CA TYR A 187 14.48 -6.49 13.56
C TYR A 187 13.38 -6.72 12.51
N PHE A 188 13.34 -5.90 11.48
CA PHE A 188 12.32 -5.89 10.44
C PHE A 188 12.98 -5.71 9.05
N PRO A 189 13.83 -6.65 8.61
CA PRO A 189 14.57 -6.47 7.37
C PRO A 189 13.64 -6.50 6.15
N ALA A 190 13.82 -5.53 5.25
CA ALA A 190 13.21 -5.60 3.92
C ALA A 190 13.90 -6.69 3.09
N LYS A 191 13.15 -7.30 2.18
CA LYS A 191 13.65 -8.27 1.21
C LYS A 191 13.96 -7.57 -0.10
N TRP A 192 14.83 -8.20 -0.89
CA TRP A 192 15.13 -7.76 -2.26
C TRP A 192 14.56 -8.77 -3.24
N VAL A 193 14.16 -8.31 -4.43
CA VAL A 193 13.83 -9.22 -5.52
C VAL A 193 15.08 -10.02 -5.88
N GLU A 194 14.98 -11.34 -5.92
CA GLU A 194 16.05 -12.18 -6.43
C GLU A 194 16.33 -11.79 -7.88
N LYS A 195 17.54 -11.30 -8.16
CA LYS A 195 18.01 -11.19 -9.55
C LYS A 195 18.02 -12.61 -10.10
N LYS A 196 17.09 -12.94 -11.01
CA LYS A 196 17.23 -14.13 -11.84
C LYS A 196 18.50 -13.96 -12.63
N VAL A 197 19.60 -14.59 -12.18
CA VAL A 197 20.80 -14.74 -12.99
C VAL A 197 20.37 -15.53 -14.22
N THR A 198 20.24 -14.85 -15.34
CA THR A 198 20.10 -15.54 -16.63
C THR A 198 21.34 -16.41 -16.79
N VAL A 199 21.13 -17.71 -17.01
CA VAL A 199 22.17 -18.73 -17.20
C VAL A 199 23.15 -18.38 -18.35
N ALA A 200 22.83 -17.36 -19.16
CA ALA A 200 23.72 -16.80 -20.18
C ALA A 200 25.04 -16.22 -19.65
N GLU A 201 25.17 -15.87 -18.37
CA GLU A 201 26.42 -15.29 -17.80
C GLU A 201 27.36 -16.33 -17.17
N ARG A 202 27.03 -17.63 -17.21
CA ARG A 202 27.91 -18.70 -16.70
C ARG A 202 28.71 -19.44 -17.78
N VAL A 203 28.62 -19.00 -19.05
CA VAL A 203 29.31 -19.65 -20.19
C VAL A 203 30.08 -18.62 -21.04
N ALA A 204 30.53 -17.52 -20.45
CA ALA A 204 31.45 -16.57 -21.09
C ALA A 204 32.79 -16.57 -20.35
#